data_AF-A0A086B1V1-F1
#
_entry.id   AF-A0A086B1V1-F1
#
_cell.length_a   1.000
_cell.length_b   1.000
_cell.length_c   1.000
_cell.angle_alpha   90.00
_cell.angle_beta   90.00
_cell.angle_gamma   90.00
#
_symmetry.space_group_name_H-M   'P 1'
#
loop_
_entity.id
_entity.type
_entity.pdbx_description
1 polymer ?
#
loop_
_entity_poly.entity_id
_entity_poly.type
_entity_poly.pdbx_seq_one_letter_code
_entity_poly.pdbx_strand_id
1 'polypeptide(L)'
;MNISKIFNETIIYQVLSAGFSIILTVTIIFIKREIERNNRRSFYNGMNNEENILGDIEIKLNEELPRENYFKLITLWSIQPLLLLVLINFNESYNSYFKISLVFSLFIFTILHEFWSGLKYSEKVLYQLLILTCWIISFCILSYDKNISIEKSKSITKIAEYKQNMENTTNAGSSILFATN
;
A
#
# COMPACT_ATOMS: atom_id res chain seq x y z
N MET A 1 21.55 4.67 15.93
CA MET A 1 20.48 5.16 15.05
C MET A 1 19.16 4.91 15.77
N ASN A 2 18.45 5.95 16.24
CA ASN A 2 17.25 5.77 17.05
C ASN A 2 16.14 5.12 16.20
N ILE A 3 15.66 3.94 16.62
CA ILE A 3 14.55 3.21 16.01
C ILE A 3 13.28 4.08 15.95
N SER A 4 13.18 5.10 16.81
CA SER A 4 12.11 6.10 16.78
C SER A 4 12.06 6.96 15.50
N LYS A 5 13.10 6.98 14.66
CA LYS A 5 13.08 7.66 13.35
C LYS A 5 12.47 6.82 12.22
N ILE A 6 12.16 5.54 12.47
CA ILE A 6 11.60 4.63 11.43
C ILE A 6 10.08 4.51 11.58
N PHE A 7 9.52 4.66 12.78
CA PHE A 7 8.09 4.50 13.01
C PHE A 7 7.37 5.84 12.87
N ASN A 8 6.52 5.94 11.85
CA ASN A 8 5.58 7.06 11.70
C ASN A 8 4.14 6.52 11.77
N GLU A 9 3.39 6.92 12.79
CA GLU A 9 2.03 6.41 13.03
C GLU A 9 1.10 6.61 11.83
N THR A 10 1.18 7.76 11.16
CA THR A 10 0.37 8.05 9.97
C THR A 10 0.66 7.06 8.84
N ILE A 11 1.95 6.78 8.57
CA ILE A 11 2.35 5.84 7.52
C ILE A 11 1.95 4.40 7.90
N ILE A 12 2.02 4.02 9.18
CA ILE A 12 1.57 2.71 9.66
C ILE A 12 0.07 2.53 9.37
N TYR A 13 -0.76 3.51 9.73
CA TYR A 13 -2.20 3.43 9.46
C TYR A 13 -2.52 3.34 7.97
N GLN A 14 -1.76 4.07 7.13
CA GLN A 14 -1.92 3.97 5.68
C GLN A 14 -1.52 2.59 5.15
N VAL A 15 -0.41 2.01 5.61
CA VAL A 15 0.02 0.65 5.21
C VAL A 15 -0.97 -0.41 5.67
N LEU A 16 -1.47 -0.32 6.90
CA LEU A 16 -2.51 -1.23 7.41
C LEU A 16 -3.81 -1.11 6.62
N SER A 17 -4.23 0.10 6.28
CA SER A 17 -5.42 0.35 5.45
C SER A 17 -5.25 -0.24 4.05
N ALA A 18 -4.08 -0.04 3.43
CA ALA A 18 -3.77 -0.62 2.13
C ALA A 18 -3.71 -2.15 2.18
N GLY A 19 -3.13 -2.73 3.24
CA GLY A 19 -3.13 -4.18 3.47
C GLY A 19 -4.53 -4.75 3.67
N PHE A 20 -5.39 -4.06 4.43
CA PHE A 20 -6.79 -4.44 4.60
C PHE A 20 -7.56 -4.42 3.28
N SER A 21 -7.33 -3.41 2.44
CA SER A 21 -7.93 -3.32 1.10
C SER A 21 -7.59 -4.54 0.22
N ILE A 22 -6.34 -5.04 0.28
CA ILE A 22 -5.94 -6.26 -0.43
C ILE A 22 -6.73 -7.46 0.08
N ILE A 23 -6.75 -7.67 1.40
CA ILE A 23 -7.43 -8.82 2.02
C ILE A 23 -8.89 -8.82 1.64
N LEU A 24 -9.56 -7.66 1.71
CA LEU A 24 -10.96 -7.52 1.36
C LEU A 24 -11.21 -7.84 -0.12
N THR A 25 -10.41 -7.27 -1.02
CA THR A 25 -10.51 -7.49 -2.47
C THR A 25 -10.33 -8.97 -2.82
N VAL A 26 -9.28 -9.59 -2.29
CA VAL A 26 -8.97 -11.00 -2.53
C VAL A 26 -10.06 -11.91 -1.98
N THR A 27 -10.59 -11.60 -0.79
CA THR A 27 -11.67 -12.37 -0.18
C THR A 27 -12.93 -12.35 -1.04
N ILE A 28 -13.32 -11.18 -1.56
CA ILE A 28 -14.47 -11.05 -2.46
C ILE A 28 -14.26 -11.87 -3.74
N ILE A 29 -13.08 -11.75 -4.37
CA ILE A 29 -12.74 -12.50 -5.59
C ILE A 29 -12.78 -14.01 -5.33
N PHE A 30 -12.19 -14.44 -4.21
CA PHE A 30 -12.13 -15.85 -3.83
C PHE A 30 -13.54 -16.43 -3.60
N ILE A 31 -14.39 -15.73 -2.83
CA ILE A 31 -15.78 -16.14 -2.60
C ILE A 31 -16.56 -16.20 -3.93
N LYS A 32 -16.44 -15.17 -4.77
CA LYS A 32 -17.13 -15.13 -6.07
C LYS A 32 -16.77 -16.33 -6.95
N ARG A 33 -15.47 -16.65 -7.04
CA ARG A 33 -14.98 -17.80 -7.82
C ARG A 33 -15.45 -19.13 -7.25
N GLU A 34 -15.45 -19.27 -5.93
CA GLU A 34 -15.89 -20.50 -5.27
C GLU A 34 -17.40 -20.73 -5.44
N ILE A 35 -18.20 -19.66 -5.37
CA ILE A 35 -19.65 -19.72 -5.69
C ILE A 35 -19.87 -20.14 -7.14
N GLU A 36 -19.15 -19.54 -8.10
CA GLU A 36 -19.28 -19.91 -9.51
C GLU A 36 -18.95 -21.39 -9.74
N ARG A 37 -17.88 -21.86 -9.11
CA ARG A 37 -17.47 -23.27 -9.17
C ARG A 37 -18.53 -24.19 -8.58
N ASN A 38 -19.13 -23.83 -7.45
CA ASN A 38 -20.20 -24.60 -6.81
C ASN A 38 -21.50 -24.60 -7.64
N ASN A 39 -21.86 -23.46 -8.24
CA ASN A 39 -23.03 -23.36 -9.11
C ASN A 39 -22.89 -24.27 -10.35
N ARG A 40 -21.70 -24.28 -10.98
CA ARG A 40 -21.43 -25.17 -12.11
C ARG A 40 -21.42 -26.64 -11.69
N ARG A 41 -20.85 -26.99 -10.53
CA ARG A 41 -20.96 -28.35 -9.95
C ARG A 41 -22.41 -28.77 -9.79
N SER A 42 -23.24 -27.91 -9.20
CA SER A 42 -24.66 -28.19 -9.02
C SER A 42 -25.39 -28.37 -10.35
N PHE A 43 -25.05 -27.57 -11.37
CA PHE A 43 -25.62 -27.69 -12.71
C PHE A 43 -25.28 -29.04 -13.37
N TYR A 44 -24.00 -29.41 -13.40
CA TYR A 44 -23.59 -30.69 -14.01
C TYR A 44 -24.06 -31.91 -13.21
N ASN A 45 -24.10 -31.84 -11.88
CA ASN A 45 -24.68 -32.90 -11.06
C ASN A 45 -26.19 -33.06 -11.28
N GLY A 46 -26.90 -31.96 -11.56
CA GLY A 46 -28.31 -31.99 -11.95
C GLY A 46 -28.54 -32.71 -13.28
N MET A 47 -27.66 -32.50 -14.27
CA MET A 47 -27.71 -33.21 -15.57
C MET A 47 -27.31 -34.69 -15.45
N ASN A 48 -26.33 -35.03 -14.62
CA ASN A 48 -25.85 -36.42 -14.49
C ASN A 48 -26.77 -37.36 -13.72
N ASN A 49 -27.75 -36.85 -12.97
CA ASN A 49 -28.79 -37.71 -12.41
C ASN A 49 -29.68 -38.32 -13.51
N GLU A 50 -29.59 -37.85 -14.76
CA GLU A 50 -30.25 -38.43 -15.93
C GLU A 50 -29.34 -39.41 -16.72
N GLU A 51 -28.01 -39.27 -16.66
CA GLU A 51 -27.04 -40.18 -17.31
C GLU A 51 -25.84 -40.47 -16.38
N ASN A 52 -25.66 -41.74 -15.98
CA ASN A 52 -24.63 -42.25 -15.04
C ASN A 52 -23.17 -41.99 -15.50
N ILE A 53 -22.66 -40.75 -15.37
CA ILE A 53 -21.29 -40.37 -15.78
C ILE A 53 -20.57 -39.60 -14.66
N LEU A 54 -20.57 -40.12 -13.43
CA LEU A 54 -20.10 -39.42 -12.22
C LEU A 54 -18.58 -39.11 -12.19
N GLY A 55 -17.75 -39.79 -13.00
CA GLY A 55 -16.29 -39.60 -13.00
C GLY A 55 -15.79 -38.42 -13.86
N ASP A 56 -16.46 -38.11 -14.97
CA ASP A 56 -15.94 -37.17 -15.97
C ASP A 56 -16.18 -35.70 -15.61
N ILE A 57 -17.20 -35.39 -14.79
CA ILE A 57 -17.52 -34.01 -14.39
C ILE A 57 -16.43 -33.42 -13.52
N GLU A 58 -15.95 -34.14 -12.51
CA GLU A 58 -15.02 -33.56 -11.55
C GLU A 58 -13.67 -33.25 -12.22
N ILE A 59 -13.25 -34.08 -13.17
CA ILE A 59 -12.07 -33.86 -14.01
C ILE A 59 -12.30 -32.67 -14.93
N LYS A 60 -13.40 -32.64 -15.70
CA LYS A 60 -13.72 -31.56 -16.64
C LYS A 60 -13.88 -30.21 -15.95
N LEU A 61 -14.47 -30.17 -14.76
CA LEU A 61 -14.64 -28.95 -13.99
C LEU A 61 -13.34 -28.47 -13.34
N ASN A 62 -12.46 -29.38 -12.91
CA ASN A 62 -11.14 -29.00 -12.40
C ASN A 62 -10.19 -28.55 -13.53
N GLU A 63 -10.38 -29.04 -14.76
CA GLU A 63 -9.70 -28.55 -15.96
C GLU A 63 -10.20 -27.15 -16.38
N GLU A 64 -11.51 -26.91 -16.35
CA GLU A 64 -12.10 -25.62 -16.75
C GLU A 64 -11.93 -24.51 -15.70
N LEU A 65 -12.00 -24.85 -14.40
CA LEU A 65 -11.94 -23.90 -13.28
C LEU A 65 -10.98 -24.41 -12.19
N PRO A 66 -9.67 -24.24 -12.38
CA PRO A 66 -8.69 -24.69 -11.41
C PRO A 66 -8.88 -23.95 -10.07
N ARG A 67 -8.71 -24.69 -8.96
CA ARG A 67 -8.67 -24.09 -7.63
C ARG A 67 -7.50 -23.11 -7.56
N GLU A 68 -7.81 -21.84 -7.37
CA GLU A 68 -6.78 -20.84 -7.12
C GLU A 68 -6.40 -20.78 -5.66
N ASN A 69 -5.10 -20.63 -5.41
CA ASN A 69 -4.57 -20.42 -4.08
C ASN A 69 -4.85 -18.98 -3.62
N TYR A 70 -5.34 -18.81 -2.39
CA TYR A 70 -5.58 -17.49 -1.80
C TYR A 70 -4.31 -16.62 -1.78
N PHE A 71 -3.14 -17.20 -1.49
CA PHE A 71 -1.85 -16.48 -1.50
C PHE A 71 -1.41 -16.05 -2.91
N LYS A 72 -1.77 -16.81 -3.94
CA LYS A 72 -1.56 -16.42 -5.33
C LYS A 72 -2.36 -15.15 -5.64
N LEU A 73 -3.63 -15.12 -5.23
CA LEU A 73 -4.49 -13.95 -5.41
C LEU A 73 -3.97 -12.75 -4.62
N ILE A 74 -3.55 -12.91 -3.36
CA ILE A 74 -2.89 -11.82 -2.61
C ILE A 74 -1.75 -11.24 -3.43
N THR A 75 -0.88 -12.10 -3.94
CA THR A 75 0.32 -11.68 -4.68
C THR A 75 -0.05 -10.91 -5.95
N LEU A 76 -1.05 -11.38 -6.70
CA LEU A 76 -1.56 -10.73 -7.92
C LEU A 76 -2.15 -9.33 -7.67
N TRP A 77 -2.80 -9.11 -6.52
CA TRP A 77 -3.52 -7.87 -6.24
C TRP A 77 -2.76 -6.92 -5.31
N SER A 78 -1.62 -7.35 -4.76
CA SER A 78 -0.88 -6.62 -3.71
C SER A 78 -0.15 -5.36 -4.16
N ILE A 79 0.18 -5.22 -5.44
CA ILE A 79 1.01 -4.11 -5.92
C ILE A 79 0.22 -2.83 -6.16
N GLN A 80 -1.04 -2.93 -6.61
CA GLN A 80 -1.84 -1.73 -6.93
C GLN A 80 -2.07 -0.84 -5.70
N PRO A 81 -2.41 -1.37 -4.51
CA PRO A 81 -2.54 -0.55 -3.31
C PRO A 81 -1.20 0.04 -2.84
N LEU A 82 -0.08 -0.64 -3.10
CA LEU A 82 1.26 -0.12 -2.82
C LEU A 82 1.55 1.12 -3.68
N LEU A 83 1.24 1.06 -4.97
CA LEU A 83 1.38 2.20 -5.88
C LEU A 83 0.53 3.39 -5.42
N LEU A 84 -0.74 3.15 -5.07
CA LEU A 84 -1.64 4.19 -4.56
C LEU A 84 -1.09 4.83 -3.28
N LEU A 85 -0.58 4.01 -2.35
CA LEU A 85 0.00 4.48 -1.10
C LEU A 85 1.20 5.39 -1.33
N VAL A 86 2.09 5.04 -2.27
CA VAL A 86 3.23 5.89 -2.64
C VAL A 86 2.75 7.20 -3.29
N LEU A 87 1.74 7.14 -4.17
CA LEU A 87 1.19 8.33 -4.83
C LEU A 87 0.51 9.31 -3.85
N ILE A 88 -0.23 8.81 -2.86
CA ILE A 88 -0.87 9.67 -1.85
C ILE A 88 0.20 10.42 -1.04
N ASN A 89 1.27 9.73 -0.66
CA ASN A 89 2.37 10.34 0.09
C ASN A 89 3.29 11.22 -0.76
N PHE A 90 3.20 11.14 -2.08
CA PHE A 90 3.95 12.00 -2.99
C PHE A 90 3.53 13.47 -2.89
N ASN A 91 2.27 13.75 -2.54
CA ASN A 91 1.70 15.10 -2.57
C ASN A 91 2.17 16.03 -1.43
N GLU A 92 2.74 15.48 -0.36
CA GLU A 92 3.00 16.25 0.87
C GLU A 92 4.35 16.97 0.90
N SER A 93 5.19 16.84 -0.14
CA SER A 93 6.58 17.29 -0.07
C SER A 93 7.10 17.81 -1.41
N TYR A 94 7.61 19.04 -1.39
CA TYR A 94 8.08 19.76 -2.58
C TYR A 94 9.29 19.07 -3.25
N ASN A 95 9.14 18.78 -4.54
CA ASN A 95 10.19 18.64 -5.57
C ASN A 95 11.50 17.95 -5.13
N SER A 96 11.45 16.63 -4.93
CA SER A 96 12.66 15.81 -4.93
C SER A 96 12.68 14.91 -6.15
N TYR A 97 13.67 15.09 -7.03
CA TYR A 97 13.91 14.22 -8.19
C TYR A 97 13.96 12.73 -7.81
N PHE A 98 14.44 12.44 -6.60
CA PHE A 98 14.44 11.09 -6.04
C PHE A 98 13.04 10.50 -5.91
N LYS A 99 12.05 11.29 -5.48
CA LYS A 99 10.65 10.83 -5.35
C LYS A 99 10.02 10.56 -6.70
N ILE A 100 10.27 11.45 -7.68
CA ILE A 100 9.79 11.27 -9.05
C ILE A 100 10.36 9.97 -9.63
N SER A 101 11.67 9.75 -9.46
CA SER A 101 12.32 8.51 -9.88
C SER A 101 11.73 7.28 -9.20
N LEU A 102 11.45 7.34 -7.89
CA LEU A 102 10.87 6.23 -7.13
C LEU A 102 9.47 5.89 -7.64
N VAL A 103 8.60 6.87 -7.81
CA VAL A 103 7.24 6.68 -8.36
C VAL A 103 7.31 6.08 -9.76
N PHE A 104 8.17 6.63 -10.61
CA PHE A 104 8.34 6.14 -11.98
C PHE A 104 8.85 4.69 -12.03
N SER A 105 9.85 4.33 -11.20
CA SER A 105 10.31 2.95 -11.08
C SER A 105 9.21 2.01 -10.57
N LEU A 106 8.41 2.46 -9.60
CA LEU A 106 7.31 1.66 -9.06
C LEU A 106 6.19 1.46 -10.09
N PHE A 107 5.95 2.45 -10.95
CA PHE A 107 5.00 2.36 -12.05
C PHE A 107 5.43 1.31 -13.09
N ILE A 108 6.70 1.34 -13.51
CA ILE A 108 7.27 0.32 -14.40
C ILE A 108 7.16 -1.06 -13.75
N PHE A 109 7.51 -1.16 -12.47
CA PHE A 109 7.42 -2.42 -11.73
C PHE A 109 5.97 -2.94 -11.66
N THR A 110 5.00 -2.05 -11.50
CA THR A 110 3.57 -2.39 -11.51
C THR A 110 3.13 -2.96 -12.85
N ILE A 111 3.50 -2.32 -13.95
CA ILE A 111 3.21 -2.82 -15.30
C ILE A 111 3.85 -4.20 -15.52
N LEU A 112 5.12 -4.37 -15.15
CA LEU A 112 5.81 -5.66 -15.29
C LEU A 112 5.19 -6.76 -14.42
N HIS A 113 4.69 -6.40 -13.24
CA HIS A 113 3.95 -7.33 -12.40
C HIS A 113 2.63 -7.73 -13.06
N GLU A 114 1.81 -6.76 -13.47
CA GLU A 114 0.45 -6.99 -13.94
C GLU A 114 0.41 -7.76 -15.26
N PHE A 115 1.29 -7.42 -16.20
CA PHE A 115 1.28 -8.01 -17.54
C PHE A 115 2.18 -9.23 -17.72
N TRP A 116 3.16 -9.45 -16.83
CA TRP A 116 4.15 -10.51 -17.06
C TRP A 116 4.36 -11.39 -15.84
N SER A 117 4.86 -10.81 -14.75
CA SER A 117 5.43 -11.59 -13.66
C SER A 117 4.37 -12.15 -12.71
N GLY A 118 3.30 -11.38 -12.47
CA GLY A 118 2.18 -11.78 -11.61
C GLY A 118 1.49 -13.03 -12.14
N LEU A 119 1.19 -13.08 -13.44
CA LEU A 119 0.52 -14.25 -14.03
C LEU A 119 1.38 -15.51 -13.99
N LYS A 120 2.69 -15.39 -14.24
CA LYS A 120 3.60 -16.54 -14.36
C LYS A 120 4.19 -17.01 -13.03
N TYR A 121 4.38 -16.11 -12.06
CA TYR A 121 5.18 -16.38 -10.86
C TYR A 121 4.45 -16.13 -9.54
N SER A 122 3.19 -15.72 -9.52
CA SER A 122 2.41 -15.46 -8.29
C SER A 122 2.33 -16.64 -7.32
N GLU A 123 2.47 -17.88 -7.80
CA GLU A 123 2.47 -19.08 -6.97
C GLU A 123 3.85 -19.40 -6.38
N LYS A 124 4.93 -18.78 -6.88
CA LYS A 124 6.29 -19.04 -6.41
C LYS A 124 6.58 -18.27 -5.13
N VAL A 125 6.92 -18.97 -4.06
CA VAL A 125 7.25 -18.39 -2.74
C VAL A 125 8.29 -17.26 -2.84
N LEU A 126 9.34 -17.44 -3.64
CA LEU A 126 10.36 -16.40 -3.87
C LEU A 126 9.77 -15.10 -4.41
N TYR A 127 8.79 -15.20 -5.31
CA TYR A 127 8.12 -14.02 -5.86
C TYR A 127 7.22 -13.35 -4.82
N GLN A 128 6.51 -14.14 -4.01
CA GLN A 128 5.69 -13.64 -2.90
C GLN A 128 6.54 -12.89 -1.87
N LEU A 129 7.72 -13.42 -1.54
CA LEU A 129 8.69 -12.76 -0.65
C LEU A 129 9.24 -11.46 -1.25
N LEU A 130 9.46 -11.42 -2.57
CA LEU A 130 9.90 -10.20 -3.26
C LEU A 130 8.83 -9.10 -3.14
N ILE A 131 7.56 -9.44 -3.36
CA ILE A 131 6.45 -8.50 -3.18
C ILE A 131 6.39 -7.98 -1.74
N LEU A 132 6.46 -8.87 -0.75
CA LEU A 132 6.47 -8.49 0.66
C LEU A 132 7.66 -7.55 0.98
N THR A 133 8.82 -7.82 0.39
CA THR A 133 10.00 -6.99 0.55
C THR A 133 9.79 -5.60 -0.06
N CYS A 134 9.13 -5.49 -1.21
CA CYS A 134 8.75 -4.20 -1.80
C CYS A 134 7.84 -3.39 -0.86
N TRP A 135 6.90 -4.04 -0.17
CA TRP A 135 6.06 -3.40 0.84
C TRP A 135 6.88 -2.85 2.02
N ILE A 136 7.79 -3.68 2.57
CA ILE A 136 8.65 -3.28 3.70
C ILE A 136 9.55 -2.10 3.31
N ILE A 137 10.20 -2.17 2.14
CA ILE A 137 11.08 -1.09 1.65
C ILE A 137 10.28 0.20 1.48
N SER A 138 9.09 0.13 0.88
CA SER A 138 8.25 1.31 0.68
C SER A 138 7.81 1.93 2.01
N PHE A 139 7.42 1.10 2.97
CA PHE A 139 7.10 1.56 4.34
C PHE A 139 8.29 2.28 4.98
N CYS A 140 9.49 1.72 4.90
CA CYS A 140 10.69 2.33 5.46
C CYS A 140 11.01 3.68 4.81
N ILE A 141 10.95 3.76 3.47
CA ILE A 141 11.25 5.01 2.73
C ILE A 141 10.25 6.10 3.09
N LEU A 142 8.95 5.79 3.07
CA LEU A 142 7.90 6.75 3.36
C LEU A 142 7.93 7.23 4.81
N SER A 143 8.16 6.32 5.75
CA SER A 143 8.26 6.68 7.16
C SER A 143 9.48 7.57 7.43
N TYR A 144 10.62 7.26 6.81
CA TYR A 144 11.82 8.07 6.92
C TYR A 144 11.59 9.49 6.37
N ASP A 145 11.01 9.59 5.19
CA ASP A 145 10.73 10.88 4.54
C ASP A 145 9.74 11.72 5.34
N LYS A 146 8.66 11.11 5.85
CA LYS A 146 7.68 11.80 6.71
C LYS A 146 8.33 12.31 8.00
N ASN A 147 9.22 11.52 8.62
CA ASN A 147 9.90 11.94 9.84
C ASN A 147 10.87 13.12 9.61
N ILE A 148 11.57 13.15 8.48
CA ILE A 148 12.37 14.32 8.08
C ILE A 148 11.48 15.56 7.91
N SER A 149 10.32 15.41 7.26
CA SER A 149 9.43 16.54 7.02
C SER A 149 8.91 17.16 8.33
N ILE A 150 8.59 16.33 9.33
CA ILE A 150 8.15 16.75 10.67
C ILE A 150 9.29 17.44 11.43
N GLU A 151 10.51 16.91 11.37
CA GLU A 151 11.67 17.50 12.03
C GLU A 151 11.97 18.90 11.46
N LYS A 152 11.83 19.05 10.13
CA LYS A 152 11.96 20.34 9.44
C LYS A 152 10.84 21.32 9.78
N SER A 153 9.58 20.88 9.91
CA SER A 153 8.49 21.79 10.28
C SER A 153 8.67 22.32 11.71
N LYS A 154 9.05 21.45 12.64
CA LYS A 154 9.30 21.83 14.05
C LYS A 154 10.42 22.86 14.19
N SER A 155 11.49 22.75 13.40
CA SER A 155 12.58 23.74 13.45
C SER A 155 12.14 25.11 12.90
N ILE A 156 11.33 25.13 11.84
CA ILE A 156 10.74 26.37 11.28
C ILE A 156 9.82 27.05 12.30
N THR A 157 8.94 26.30 12.97
CA THR A 157 8.03 26.84 13.99
C THR A 157 8.80 27.47 15.15
N LYS A 158 9.84 26.82 15.66
CA LYS A 158 10.69 27.37 16.73
C LYS A 158 11.38 28.68 16.33
N ILE A 159 11.84 28.77 15.08
CA ILE A 159 12.45 30.00 14.55
C ILE A 159 11.42 31.12 14.45
N ALA A 160 10.19 30.82 14.02
CA ALA A 160 9.10 31.79 13.95
C ALA A 160 8.68 32.31 15.34
N GLU A 161 8.50 31.40 16.32
CA GLU A 161 8.20 31.76 17.71
C GLU A 161 9.31 32.63 18.33
N TYR A 162 10.58 32.29 18.09
CA TYR A 162 11.71 33.09 18.57
C TYR A 162 11.71 34.51 17.98
N LYS A 163 11.45 34.65 16.67
CA LYS A 163 11.36 35.96 16.02
C LYS A 163 10.21 36.80 16.58
N GLN A 164 9.03 36.20 16.75
CA GLN A 164 7.87 36.89 17.31
C GLN A 164 8.11 37.36 18.76
N ASN A 165 8.75 36.53 19.57
CA ASN A 165 9.11 36.89 20.94
C ASN A 165 10.13 38.03 20.99
N MET A 166 11.12 38.05 20.07
CA MET A 166 12.04 39.17 19.95
C MET A 166 11.31 40.48 19.59
N GLU A 167 10.44 40.47 18.57
CA GLU A 167 9.66 41.66 18.16
C GLU A 167 8.77 42.20 19.29
N ASN A 168 8.15 41.31 20.07
CA ASN A 168 7.34 41.72 21.22
C ASN A 168 8.18 42.37 22.32
N THR A 169 9.40 41.85 22.59
CA THR A 169 10.29 42.45 23.60
C THR A 169 10.87 43.81 23.17
N THR A 170 11.19 44.01 21.89
CA THR A 170 11.64 45.32 21.39
C THR A 170 10.53 46.36 21.42
N ASN A 171 9.29 45.98 21.09
CA ASN A 171 8.14 46.89 21.16
C ASN A 171 7.73 47.22 22.60
N ALA A 172 7.88 46.28 23.54
CA ALA A 172 7.68 46.55 24.96
C ALA A 172 8.78 47.47 25.53
N GLY A 173 10.04 47.28 25.14
CA GLY A 173 11.15 48.13 25.57
C GLY A 173 11.06 49.57 25.05
N SER A 174 10.61 49.76 23.79
CA SER A 174 10.43 51.10 23.22
C SER A 174 9.26 51.85 23.85
N SER A 175 8.14 51.18 24.12
CA SER A 175 6.96 51.79 24.76
C SER A 175 7.22 52.23 26.21
N ILE A 176 8.06 51.51 26.97
CA ILE A 176 8.49 51.93 28.31
C ILE A 176 9.37 53.19 28.23
N LEU A 177 10.26 53.29 27.25
CA LEU A 177 11.16 54.44 27.07
C LEU A 177 10.41 55.73 26.65
N PHE A 178 9.28 55.59 25.96
CA PHE A 178 8.38 56.72 25.64
C PHE A 178 7.46 57.11 26.81
N ALA A 179 7.20 56.24 27.78
CA ALA A 179 6.36 56.54 28.93
C ALA A 179 7.11 57.23 30.09
N THR A 180 8.45 57.23 30.06
CA THR A 180 9.31 57.79 31.11
C THR A 180 9.97 59.13 30.76
N ASN A 181 9.70 59.69 29.56
CA ASN A 181 10.11 61.03 29.13
C ASN A 181 8.91 61.97 29.10
#